data_AF-A0A160DVF0-F1
#
_entry.id   AF-A0A160DVF0-F1
#
_cell.length_a   1.000
_cell.length_b   1.000
_cell.length_c   1.000
_cell.angle_alpha   90.00
_cell.angle_beta   90.00
_cell.angle_gamma   90.00
#
_symmetry.space_group_name_H-M   'P 1'
#
loop_
_entity.id
_entity.type
_entity.pdbx_description
1 polymer ?
#
loop_
_entity_poly.entity_id
_entity_poly.type
_entity_poly.pdbx_seq_one_letter_code
_entity_poly.pdbx_strand_id
1 'polypeptide(L)'
;MNLKGIEMKRFVRKVLVVMAALLLALPVLAKDVRDGKLSVEPARDDRFSVSGFTMGKAELYGYLSELKSSEGLRTIVLKRSKKASEAQLRALGSIARALEIEAVDTDGVDLRQQGAQP
;
A
#
# COMPACT_ATOMS: atom_id res chain seq x y z
N MET A 1 5.24 -41.42 -42.44
CA MET A 1 5.64 -40.54 -41.31
C MET A 1 5.06 -39.16 -41.56
N ASN A 2 4.16 -38.67 -40.72
CA ASN A 2 3.31 -37.50 -41.03
C ASN A 2 4.00 -36.20 -40.55
N LEU A 3 4.84 -35.59 -41.40
CA LEU A 3 5.71 -34.45 -41.04
C LEU A 3 4.92 -33.23 -40.50
N LYS A 4 3.67 -33.04 -40.94
CA LYS A 4 2.79 -31.93 -40.50
C LYS A 4 2.44 -31.96 -39.01
N GLY A 5 2.32 -33.16 -38.41
CA GLY A 5 1.96 -33.30 -36.99
C GLY A 5 3.12 -32.99 -36.03
N ILE A 6 4.36 -33.17 -36.48
CA ILE A 6 5.57 -32.93 -35.66
C ILE A 6 5.88 -31.43 -35.60
N GLU A 7 5.69 -30.71 -36.71
CA GLU A 7 5.84 -29.26 -36.76
C GLU A 7 4.78 -28.55 -35.91
N MET A 8 3.51 -28.99 -35.98
CA MET A 8 2.43 -28.45 -35.15
C MET A 8 2.72 -28.61 -33.65
N LYS A 9 3.18 -29.80 -33.21
CA LYS A 9 3.54 -30.05 -31.81
C LYS A 9 4.73 -29.19 -31.35
N ARG A 10 5.72 -28.98 -32.23
CA ARG A 10 6.88 -28.10 -31.95
C ARG A 10 6.47 -26.64 -31.86
N PHE A 11 5.53 -26.20 -32.69
CA PHE A 11 4.99 -24.83 -32.65
C PHE A 11 4.17 -24.60 -31.36
N VAL A 12 3.23 -25.49 -31.05
CA VAL A 12 2.42 -25.41 -29.82
C VAL A 12 3.30 -25.40 -28.57
N ARG A 13 4.36 -26.22 -28.53
CA ARG A 13 5.29 -26.25 -27.40
C ARG A 13 6.08 -24.95 -27.24
N LYS A 14 6.48 -24.30 -28.34
CA LYS A 14 7.14 -22.99 -28.30
C LYS A 14 6.21 -21.89 -27.80
N VAL A 15 4.96 -21.88 -28.26
CA VAL A 15 3.94 -20.92 -27.80
C VAL A 15 3.67 -21.09 -26.29
N LEU A 16 3.58 -22.33 -25.81
CA LEU A 16 3.40 -22.64 -24.38
C LEU A 16 4.57 -22.17 -23.51
N VAL A 17 5.81 -22.32 -23.99
CA VAL A 17 7.01 -21.85 -23.26
C VAL A 17 7.06 -20.33 -23.18
N VAL A 18 6.69 -19.63 -24.26
CA VAL A 18 6.63 -18.15 -24.27
C VAL A 18 5.52 -17.64 -23.35
N MET A 19 4.35 -18.28 -23.35
CA MET A 19 3.26 -17.95 -22.42
C MET A 19 3.62 -18.19 -20.96
N ALA A 20 4.31 -19.29 -20.64
CA ALA A 20 4.76 -19.58 -19.29
C ALA A 20 5.81 -18.56 -18.80
N ALA A 21 6.67 -18.07 -19.68
CA ALA A 21 7.64 -17.02 -19.34
C ALA A 21 6.97 -15.67 -19.05
N LEU A 22 5.86 -15.34 -19.73
CA LEU A 22 5.10 -14.11 -19.46
C LEU A 22 4.44 -14.09 -18.08
N LEU A 23 4.04 -15.25 -17.54
CA LEU A 23 3.39 -15.33 -16.23
C LEU A 23 4.34 -15.08 -15.05
N LEU A 24 5.66 -15.18 -15.26
CA LEU A 24 6.68 -14.92 -14.23
C LEU A 24 7.08 -13.44 -14.11
N ALA A 25 6.60 -12.59 -15.02
CA ALA A 25 6.90 -11.15 -15.03
C ALA A 25 5.81 -10.29 -14.37
N LEU A 26 4.82 -10.89 -13.72
CA LEU A 26 3.89 -10.12 -12.89
C LEU A 26 4.68 -9.58 -11.71
N PRO A 27 4.83 -8.24 -11.56
CA PRO A 27 5.35 -7.70 -10.32
C PRO A 27 4.42 -8.21 -9.23
N VAL A 28 4.97 -8.99 -8.29
CA VAL A 28 4.29 -9.24 -7.03
C VAL A 28 4.11 -7.85 -6.43
N LEU A 29 2.94 -7.25 -6.61
CA LEU A 29 2.55 -6.02 -5.93
C LEU A 29 2.76 -6.34 -4.46
N ALA A 30 3.84 -5.79 -3.89
CA ALA A 30 4.11 -5.95 -2.49
C ALA A 30 2.86 -5.43 -1.79
N LYS A 31 2.14 -6.30 -1.07
CA LYS A 31 0.99 -5.87 -0.28
C LYS A 31 1.41 -4.65 0.52
N ASP A 32 0.71 -3.54 0.28
CA ASP A 32 0.96 -2.30 1.00
C ASP A 32 0.72 -2.53 2.50
N VAL A 33 -0.23 -3.42 2.82
CA VAL A 33 -0.51 -3.89 4.18
C VAL A 33 0.27 -5.17 4.50
N ARG A 34 1.13 -5.09 5.53
CA ARG A 34 1.83 -6.25 6.11
C ARG A 34 1.39 -6.43 7.55
N ASP A 35 0.88 -7.62 7.89
CA ASP A 35 0.36 -7.95 9.22
C ASP A 35 -0.69 -6.96 9.74
N GLY A 36 -1.55 -6.46 8.85
CA GLY A 36 -2.57 -5.45 9.16
C GLY A 36 -1.98 -4.05 9.38
N LYS A 37 -0.70 -3.81 9.03
CA LYS A 37 -0.02 -2.53 9.21
C LYS A 37 0.36 -1.92 7.88
N LEU A 38 0.19 -0.61 7.76
CA LEU A 38 0.66 0.19 6.63
C LEU A 38 1.67 1.24 7.13
N SER A 39 2.78 1.38 6.41
CA SER A 39 3.75 2.44 6.66
C SER A 39 3.42 3.70 5.88
N VAL A 40 3.39 4.84 6.55
CA VAL A 40 3.19 6.16 5.95
C VAL A 40 4.37 7.05 6.33
N GLU A 41 4.87 7.86 5.40
CA GLU A 41 5.88 8.88 5.66
C GLU A 41 5.31 10.29 5.46
N PRO A 42 5.73 11.30 6.25
CA PRO A 42 5.41 12.68 5.94
C PRO A 42 6.13 13.10 4.66
N ALA A 43 5.41 13.79 3.78
CA ALA A 43 5.95 14.45 2.60
C ALA A 43 5.85 15.98 2.75
N ARG A 44 6.38 16.73 1.78
CA ARG A 44 6.27 18.19 1.75
C ARG A 44 4.81 18.63 1.56
N ASP A 45 4.54 19.89 1.89
CA ASP A 45 3.26 20.55 1.65
C ASP A 45 2.06 19.84 2.30
N ASP A 46 2.26 19.36 3.53
CA ASP A 46 1.27 18.60 4.32
C ASP A 46 0.71 17.35 3.62
N ARG A 47 1.50 16.75 2.72
CA ARG A 47 1.18 15.50 2.02
C ARG A 47 1.79 14.27 2.70
N PHE A 48 1.42 13.09 2.23
CA PHE A 48 1.87 11.81 2.78
C PHE A 48 2.46 10.95 1.67
N SER A 49 3.49 10.19 1.98
CA SER A 49 4.09 9.22 1.07
C SER A 49 3.79 7.79 1.51
N VAL A 50 3.26 6.98 0.61
CA VAL A 50 2.99 5.55 0.81
C VAL A 50 3.49 4.79 -0.42
N SER A 51 4.39 3.83 -0.22
CA SER A 51 4.97 3.00 -1.31
C SER A 51 5.48 3.81 -2.52
N GLY A 52 5.98 5.03 -2.29
CA GLY A 52 6.49 5.93 -3.34
C GLY A 52 5.46 6.89 -3.95
N PHE A 53 4.17 6.74 -3.61
CA PHE A 53 3.11 7.65 -4.06
C PHE A 53 2.86 8.75 -3.03
N THR A 54 2.78 9.99 -3.50
CA THR A 54 2.49 11.15 -2.65
C THR A 54 1.03 11.56 -2.75
N MET A 55 0.34 11.58 -1.62
CA MET A 55 -1.10 11.78 -1.51
C MET A 55 -1.42 12.97 -0.60
N GLY A 56 -2.45 13.74 -0.95
CA GLY A 56 -3.08 14.68 -0.03
C GLY A 56 -3.93 13.97 1.02
N LYS A 57 -4.46 14.71 1.99
CA LYS A 57 -5.29 14.18 3.08
C LYS A 57 -6.51 13.38 2.60
N ALA A 58 -7.24 13.90 1.61
CA ALA A 58 -8.46 13.25 1.10
C ALA A 58 -8.13 11.97 0.31
N GLU A 59 -7.09 12.02 -0.53
CA GLU A 59 -6.60 10.85 -1.28
C GLU A 59 -6.13 9.75 -0.31
N LEU A 60 -5.37 10.13 0.72
CA LEU A 60 -4.93 9.20 1.76
C LEU A 60 -6.12 8.57 2.49
N TYR A 61 -7.14 9.34 2.87
CA TYR A 61 -8.34 8.80 3.51
C TYR A 61 -9.03 7.73 2.65
N GLY A 62 -9.27 8.04 1.37
CA GLY A 62 -9.92 7.10 0.45
C GLY A 62 -9.10 5.81 0.29
N TYR A 63 -7.78 5.95 0.13
CA TYR A 63 -6.87 4.82 0.01
C TYR A 63 -6.84 3.95 1.29
N LEU A 64 -6.75 4.57 2.47
CA LEU A 64 -6.77 3.83 3.74
C LEU A 64 -8.11 3.15 4.01
N SER A 65 -9.22 3.78 3.63
CA SER A 65 -10.56 3.19 3.72
C SER A 65 -10.64 1.91 2.86
N GLU A 66 -10.15 1.99 1.63
CA GLU A 66 -10.09 0.84 0.72
C GLU A 66 -9.25 -0.29 1.33
N LEU A 67 -8.03 0.02 1.79
CA LEU A 67 -7.16 -0.99 2.42
C LEU A 67 -7.74 -1.60 3.70
N LYS A 68 -8.52 -0.84 4.47
CA LYS A 68 -9.25 -1.39 5.63
C LYS A 68 -10.25 -2.44 5.19
N SER A 69 -11.03 -2.17 4.13
CA SER A 69 -12.04 -3.09 3.64
C SER A 69 -11.48 -4.28 2.85
N SER A 70 -10.47 -4.07 2.01
CA SER A 70 -9.97 -5.08 1.07
C SER A 70 -8.75 -5.84 1.57
N GLU A 71 -7.88 -5.20 2.36
CA GLU A 71 -6.61 -5.79 2.84
C GLU A 71 -6.52 -5.97 4.36
N GLY A 72 -7.58 -5.61 5.10
CA GLY A 72 -7.64 -5.79 6.55
C GLY A 72 -6.68 -4.88 7.31
N LEU A 73 -6.45 -3.66 6.83
CA LEU A 73 -5.67 -2.64 7.54
C LEU A 73 -6.25 -2.37 8.94
N ARG A 74 -5.38 -2.39 9.96
CA ARG A 74 -5.70 -2.15 11.37
C ARG A 74 -4.85 -1.06 12.00
N THR A 75 -3.62 -0.86 11.53
CA THR A 75 -2.70 0.11 12.13
C THR A 75 -1.95 0.89 11.05
N ILE A 76 -1.96 2.21 11.18
CA ILE A 76 -1.08 3.10 10.42
C ILE A 76 0.18 3.33 11.25
N VAL A 77 1.34 3.15 10.62
CA VAL A 77 2.66 3.42 11.23
C VAL A 77 3.26 4.64 10.54
N LEU A 78 3.27 5.77 11.24
CA LEU A 78 3.95 6.99 10.77
C LEU A 78 5.45 6.86 10.98
N LYS A 79 6.16 6.62 9.89
CA LYS A 79 7.62 6.69 9.85
C LYS A 79 8.06 8.14 9.91
N ARG A 80 9.23 8.37 10.52
CA ARG A 80 9.86 9.70 10.61
C ARG A 80 8.91 10.75 11.20
N SER A 81 8.12 10.39 12.21
CA SER A 81 7.14 11.27 12.88
C SER A 81 7.73 12.62 13.30
N LYS A 82 9.00 12.67 13.69
CA LYS A 82 9.74 13.91 14.01
C LYS A 82 9.84 14.92 12.85
N LYS A 83 9.60 14.49 11.60
CA LYS A 83 9.57 15.35 10.41
C LYS A 83 8.15 15.72 9.99
N ALA A 84 7.13 15.18 10.65
CA ALA A 84 5.74 15.49 10.34
C ALA A 84 5.36 16.85 10.95
N SER A 85 4.61 17.64 10.19
CA SER A 85 3.97 18.84 10.72
C SER A 85 2.86 18.47 11.71
N GLU A 86 2.49 19.39 12.59
CA GLU A 86 1.32 19.17 13.45
C GLU A 86 0.04 18.94 12.64
N ALA A 87 -0.09 19.59 11.48
CA ALA A 87 -1.22 19.38 10.58
C ALA A 87 -1.28 17.93 10.08
N GLN A 88 -0.14 17.34 9.74
CA GLN A 88 -0.04 15.93 9.34
C GLN A 88 -0.37 14.98 10.49
N LEU A 89 0.14 15.24 11.71
CA LEU A 89 -0.17 14.44 12.89
C LEU A 89 -1.67 14.47 13.22
N ARG A 90 -2.27 15.66 13.24
CA ARG A 90 -3.71 15.85 13.43
C ARG A 90 -4.54 15.17 12.35
N ALA A 91 -4.12 15.27 11.09
CA ALA A 91 -4.80 14.63 9.96
C ALA A 91 -4.78 13.11 10.10
N LEU A 92 -3.62 12.50 10.37
CA LEU A 92 -3.48 11.06 10.59
C LEU A 92 -4.32 10.58 11.77
N GLY A 93 -4.24 11.26 12.91
CA GLY A 93 -5.05 10.92 14.09
C GLY A 93 -6.55 11.04 13.83
N SER A 94 -6.99 12.00 13.03
CA SER A 94 -8.40 12.16 12.67
C SER A 94 -8.87 11.10 11.68
N ILE A 95 -8.05 10.76 10.67
CA ILE A 95 -8.35 9.68 9.73
C ILE A 95 -8.44 8.34 10.47
N ALA A 96 -7.48 8.05 11.35
CA ALA A 96 -7.45 6.81 12.11
C ALA A 96 -8.68 6.66 13.02
N ARG A 97 -9.11 7.75 13.68
CA ARG A 97 -10.36 7.78 14.44
C ARG A 97 -11.58 7.52 13.55
N ALA A 98 -11.68 8.21 12.42
CA ALA A 98 -12.81 8.06 11.50
C ALA A 98 -12.92 6.66 10.88
N LEU A 99 -11.77 6.02 10.63
CA LEU A 99 -11.71 4.67 10.09
C LEU A 99 -11.69 3.58 11.18
N GLU A 100 -11.75 3.94 12.47
CA GLU A 100 -11.66 3.01 13.60
C GLU A 100 -10.45 2.06 13.47
N ILE A 101 -9.28 2.64 13.23
CA ILE A 101 -7.99 1.95 13.16
C ILE A 101 -6.98 2.64 14.08
N GLU A 102 -5.89 1.94 14.40
CA GLU A 102 -4.80 2.50 15.19
C GLU A 102 -3.92 3.42 14.33
N ALA A 103 -3.33 4.45 14.93
CA ALA A 103 -2.25 5.21 14.33
C ALA A 103 -1.16 5.42 15.37
N VAL A 104 0.03 4.94 15.07
CA VAL A 104 1.20 5.05 15.93
C VAL A 104 2.38 5.58 15.14
N ASP A 105 3.35 6.18 15.80
CA ASP A 105 4.66 6.40 15.18
C ASP A 105 5.60 5.19 15.35
N THR A 106 6.81 5.28 14.80
CA THR A 106 7.83 4.22 14.91
C THR A 106 8.23 3.92 16.36
N ASP A 107 8.07 4.88 17.27
CA ASP A 107 8.39 4.74 18.69
C ASP A 107 7.19 4.17 19.49
N GLY A 108 6.04 3.94 18.83
CA GLY A 108 4.82 3.38 19.42
C GLY A 108 3.90 4.42 20.06
N VAL A 109 4.14 5.72 19.84
CA VAL A 109 3.30 6.80 20.38
C VAL A 109 1.97 6.86 19.62
N ASP A 110 0.84 6.81 20.35
CA ASP A 110 -0.50 6.90 19.76
C ASP A 110 -0.77 8.32 19.23
N LEU A 111 -0.97 8.41 17.91
CA LEU A 111 -1.19 9.67 17.19
C LEU A 111 -2.65 10.13 17.23
N ARG A 112 -3.59 9.27 17.64
CA ARG A 112 -5.01 9.63 17.74
C ARG A 112 -5.27 10.67 18.82
N GLN A 113 -4.41 10.71 19.84
CA GLN A 113 -4.48 11.67 20.94
C GLN A 113 -3.93 13.05 20.58
N GLN A 114 -3.11 13.15 19.54
CA GLN A 114 -2.50 14.41 19.08
C GLN A 114 -3.47 15.29 18.26
N GLY A 115 -4.69 14.80 18.01
CA GLY A 115 -5.77 15.53 17.33
C GLY A 115 -6.92 15.96 18.24
N ALA A 116 -6.69 16.09 19.55
CA ALA A 116 -7.71 16.35 20.57
C ALA A 116 -7.53 17.68 21.33
N GLN A 117 -6.86 18.69 20.75
CA GLN A 117 -6.93 20.05 21.27
C GLN A 117 -7.88 20.91 20.42
N PRO A 118 -8.79 21.66 21.07
CA PRO A 118 -9.86 22.41 20.44
C PRO A 118 -9.38 23.55 19.54
#